data_AF-A0A7X9AQJ8-F1
#
_entry.id   AF-A0A7X9AQJ8-F1
#
_cell.length_a   1.000
_cell.length_b   1.000
_cell.length_c   1.000
_cell.angle_alpha   90.00
_cell.angle_beta   90.00
_cell.angle_gamma   90.00
#
_symmetry.space_group_name_H-M   'P 1'
#
loop_
_entity.id
_entity.type
_entity.pdbx_description
1 polymer ?
#
loop_
_entity_poly.entity_id
_entity_poly.type
_entity_poly.pdbx_seq_one_letter_code
_entity_poly.pdbx_strand_id
1 'polypeptide(L)'
;MVTPLERLEGRKFCVVFVKVIDASTERVQLQCLRGRASVDRGKVSVVDEHGAMFTLPGTAVANILPNDGTKLLQDAEYFCLVRVDDSIELVTRQDS
;
A
#
# COMPACT_ATOMS: atom_id res chain seq x y z
N MET A 1 -20.22 -7.57 15.20
CA MET A 1 -18.89 -7.02 15.55
C MET A 1 -18.18 -6.80 14.23
N VAL A 2 -17.77 -5.56 13.93
CA VAL A 2 -17.03 -5.26 12.69
C VAL A 2 -15.65 -5.92 12.82
N THR A 3 -15.27 -6.80 11.91
CA THR A 3 -13.93 -7.40 11.96
C THR A 3 -12.87 -6.30 11.79
N PRO A 4 -11.65 -6.45 12.34
CA PRO A 4 -10.61 -5.41 12.24
C PRO A 4 -10.28 -4.96 10.81
N LEU A 5 -10.64 -5.76 9.79
CA LEU A 5 -10.43 -5.46 8.39
C LEU A 5 -11.64 -4.80 7.73
N GLU A 6 -12.87 -5.15 8.10
CA GLU A 6 -14.09 -4.51 7.57
C GLU A 6 -14.10 -2.99 7.76
N ARG A 7 -13.42 -2.46 8.80
CA ARG A 7 -13.28 -1.01 9.01
C ARG A 7 -12.53 -0.29 7.87
N LEU A 8 -11.79 -1.03 7.05
CA LEU A 8 -11.01 -0.51 5.94
C LEU A 8 -11.86 -0.35 4.66
N GLU A 9 -13.04 -0.98 4.59
CA GLU A 9 -13.90 -0.91 3.40
C GLU A 9 -14.18 0.54 2.98
N GLY A 10 -13.87 0.85 1.72
CA GLY A 10 -14.06 2.17 1.12
C GLY A 10 -13.11 3.27 1.60
N ARG A 11 -12.25 3.00 2.59
CA ARG A 11 -11.31 3.98 3.15
C ARG A 11 -10.19 4.31 2.17
N LYS A 12 -9.71 5.55 2.21
CA LYS A 12 -8.53 5.96 1.44
C LYS A 12 -7.32 5.19 1.96
N PHE A 13 -6.61 4.50 1.08
CA PHE A 13 -5.54 3.59 1.45
C PHE A 13 -4.33 3.80 0.54
N CYS A 14 -3.13 3.80 1.13
CA CYS A 14 -1.86 3.86 0.41
C CYS A 14 -1.07 2.55 0.59
N VAL A 15 -0.83 1.82 -0.48
CA VAL A 15 0.16 0.73 -0.48
C VAL A 15 1.50 1.33 -0.85
N VAL A 16 2.47 1.22 0.05
CA VAL A 16 3.83 1.70 -0.18
C VAL A 16 4.71 0.50 -0.50
N PHE A 17 5.04 0.33 -1.77
CA PHE A 17 6.01 -0.66 -2.23
C PHE A 17 7.41 -0.20 -1.86
N VAL A 18 8.18 -1.06 -1.22
CA VAL A 18 9.55 -0.80 -0.76
C VAL A 18 10.50 -1.75 -1.46
N LYS A 19 11.31 -1.24 -2.39
CA LYS A 19 12.41 -1.98 -3.01
C LYS A 19 13.72 -1.61 -2.33
N VAL A 20 14.45 -2.59 -1.81
CA VAL A 20 15.78 -2.36 -1.25
C VAL A 20 16.76 -2.25 -2.41
N ILE A 21 17.43 -1.11 -2.54
CA ILE A 21 18.44 -0.88 -3.58
C ILE A 21 19.82 -1.25 -3.06
N ASP A 22 20.11 -0.89 -1.82
CA ASP A 22 21.33 -1.25 -1.12
C ASP A 22 21.05 -1.33 0.39
N ALA A 23 21.15 -2.53 0.94
CA ALA A 23 20.90 -2.78 2.36
C ALA A 23 22.02 -2.22 3.27
N SER A 24 23.25 -2.10 2.76
CA SER A 24 24.39 -1.62 3.54
C SER A 24 24.35 -0.10 3.78
N THR A 25 23.75 0.63 2.84
CA THR A 25 23.58 2.09 2.91
C THR A 25 22.13 2.51 3.20
N GLU A 26 21.26 1.55 3.55
CA GLU A 26 19.83 1.76 3.81
C GLU A 26 19.08 2.47 2.67
N ARG A 27 19.56 2.31 1.43
CA ARG A 27 18.91 2.92 0.27
C ARG A 27 17.74 2.09 -0.20
N VAL A 28 16.57 2.71 -0.20
CA VAL A 28 15.32 2.12 -0.71
C VAL A 28 14.71 2.98 -1.80
N GLN A 29 14.01 2.33 -2.72
CA GLN A 29 13.09 2.97 -3.66
C GLN A 29 11.67 2.71 -3.21
N LEU A 30 10.87 3.78 -3.17
CA LEU A 30 9.46 3.72 -2.76
C LEU A 30 8.55 3.98 -3.95
N GLN A 31 7.46 3.23 -4.05
CA GLN A 31 6.36 3.52 -4.96
C GLN A 31 5.04 3.44 -4.21
N CYS A 32 4.11 4.35 -4.49
CA CYS A 32 2.81 4.37 -3.85
C CYS A 32 1.70 4.00 -4.83
N LEU A 33 0.80 3.11 -4.40
CA LEU A 33 -0.52 2.96 -4.98
C LEU A 33 -1.53 3.54 -4.00
N ARG A 34 -2.17 4.64 -4.38
CA ARG A 34 -3.20 5.31 -3.59
C ARG A 34 -4.55 5.01 -4.19
N GLY A 35 -5.50 4.63 -3.35
CA GLY A 35 -6.81 4.24 -3.82
C GLY A 35 -7.77 4.04 -2.67
N ARG A 36 -8.79 3.23 -2.91
CA ARG A 36 -9.74 2.80 -1.88
C ARG A 36 -9.57 1.33 -1.57
N ALA A 37 -9.60 1.01 -0.28
CA ALA A 37 -9.60 -0.37 0.17
C ALA A 37 -10.95 -1.04 -0.12
N SER A 38 -10.90 -2.28 -0.59
CA SER A 38 -12.02 -3.20 -0.78
C SER A 38 -11.69 -4.50 -0.06
N VAL A 39 -12.59 -4.97 0.76
CA VAL A 39 -12.45 -6.09 1.69
C VAL A 39 -13.39 -7.20 1.25
N ASP A 40 -12.82 -8.29 0.74
CA ASP A 40 -13.58 -9.47 0.33
C ASP A 40 -13.01 -10.70 1.02
N ARG A 41 -13.85 -11.42 1.78
CA ARG A 41 -13.52 -12.68 2.45
C ARG A 41 -12.19 -12.64 3.24
N GLY A 42 -11.92 -11.52 3.92
CA GLY A 42 -10.70 -11.32 4.72
C GLY A 42 -9.46 -10.91 3.93
N LYS A 43 -9.58 -10.68 2.62
CA LYS A 43 -8.54 -10.08 1.79
C LYS A 43 -8.78 -8.59 1.66
N VAL A 44 -7.71 -7.81 1.62
CA VAL A 44 -7.77 -6.37 1.40
C VAL A 44 -7.12 -6.06 0.05
N SER A 45 -7.89 -5.48 -0.85
CA SER A 45 -7.43 -4.98 -2.14
C SER A 45 -7.49 -3.46 -2.13
N VAL A 46 -6.53 -2.80 -2.77
CA VAL A 46 -6.54 -1.35 -2.98
C VAL A 46 -6.71 -1.09 -4.46
N VAL A 47 -7.73 -0.31 -4.81
CA VAL A 47 -8.07 0.03 -6.20
C VAL A 47 -7.92 1.53 -6.38
N ASP A 48 -7.10 1.95 -7.33
CA ASP A 48 -6.95 3.36 -7.69
C ASP A 48 -8.06 3.84 -8.65
N GLU A 49 -8.08 5.13 -8.94
CA GLU A 49 -9.07 5.74 -9.84
C GLU A 49 -8.89 5.33 -11.32
N HIS A 50 -7.72 4.82 -11.69
CA HIS A 50 -7.40 4.33 -13.03
C HIS A 50 -7.68 2.83 -13.20
N GLY A 51 -8.21 2.16 -12.17
CA GLY A 51 -8.52 0.74 -12.17
C GLY A 51 -7.33 -0.18 -11.89
N ALA A 52 -6.16 0.37 -11.53
CA ALA A 52 -5.07 -0.45 -11.02
C ALA A 52 -5.47 -1.01 -9.65
N MET A 53 -5.20 -2.30 -9.45
CA MET A 53 -5.59 -3.01 -8.25
C MET A 53 -4.41 -3.79 -7.69
N PHE A 54 -4.24 -3.73 -6.38
CA PHE A 54 -3.28 -4.57 -5.66
C PHE A 54 -3.94 -5.22 -4.44
N THR A 55 -3.86 -6.54 -4.34
CA THR A 55 -4.32 -7.28 -3.15
C THR A 55 -3.16 -7.47 -2.19
N LEU A 56 -3.32 -7.02 -0.95
CA LEU A 56 -2.32 -7.16 0.08
C LEU A 56 -2.00 -8.65 0.34
N PRO A 57 -0.71 -9.03 0.42
CA PRO A 57 -0.33 -10.34 0.92
C PRO A 57 -0.89 -10.56 2.32
N GLY A 58 -1.34 -11.77 2.64
CA GLY A 58 -1.90 -12.07 3.97
C GLY A 58 -0.95 -11.74 5.13
N THR A 59 0.36 -11.82 4.90
CA THR A 59 1.41 -11.44 5.86
C THR A 59 1.51 -9.93 6.09
N ALA A 60 1.09 -9.11 5.14
CA ALA A 60 1.13 -7.64 5.23
C ALA A 60 -0.09 -7.07 5.98
N VAL A 61 -1.20 -7.82 6.04
CA VAL A 61 -2.47 -7.38 6.66
C VAL A 61 -2.32 -7.04 8.15
N ALA A 62 -1.41 -7.71 8.86
CA ALA A 62 -1.12 -7.40 10.26
C ALA A 62 -0.42 -6.03 10.46
N ASN A 63 0.19 -5.49 9.41
CA ASN A 63 0.99 -4.25 9.42
C ASN A 63 0.26 -3.08 8.75
N ILE A 64 -1.07 -3.10 8.76
CA ILE A 64 -1.88 -1.97 8.31
C ILE A 64 -1.91 -0.91 9.42
N LEU A 65 -1.37 0.26 9.11
CA LEU A 65 -1.20 1.38 10.05
C LEU A 65 -2.09 2.56 9.64
N PRO A 66 -2.54 3.40 10.60
CA PRO A 66 -3.17 4.67 10.27
C PRO A 66 -2.15 5.63 9.63
N ASN A 67 -2.60 6.61 8.85
CA ASN A 67 -1.72 7.64 8.29
C ASN A 67 -0.88 8.33 9.40
N ASP A 68 0.43 8.41 9.17
CA ASP A 68 1.43 8.94 10.09
C ASP A 68 1.76 10.43 9.88
N GLY A 69 1.07 11.09 8.95
CA GLY A 69 1.25 12.50 8.58
C GLY A 69 2.37 12.74 7.57
N THR A 70 3.02 11.70 7.04
CA THR A 70 4.05 11.88 6.02
C THR A 70 3.46 12.36 4.69
N LYS A 71 4.20 13.24 4.00
CA LYS A 71 3.78 13.75 2.67
C LYS A 71 3.57 12.65 1.63
N LEU A 72 4.23 11.50 1.81
CA LEU A 72 4.12 10.33 0.93
C LEU A 72 2.69 9.79 0.88
N LEU A 73 2.00 9.76 2.02
CA LEU A 73 0.67 9.16 2.17
C LEU A 73 -0.45 10.07 1.68
N GLN A 74 -0.18 11.37 1.51
CA GLN A 74 -1.17 12.38 1.12
C GLN A 74 -2.40 12.32 2.04
N ASP A 75 -3.58 12.11 1.47
CA ASP A 75 -4.86 12.08 2.15
C ASP A 75 -5.35 10.65 2.47
N ALA A 76 -4.48 9.64 2.34
CA ALA A 76 -4.80 8.27 2.75
C ALA A 76 -5.17 8.23 4.23
N GLU A 77 -6.12 7.39 4.64
CA GLU A 77 -6.47 7.19 6.05
C GLU A 77 -5.61 6.08 6.67
N TYR A 78 -5.20 5.12 5.84
CA TYR A 78 -4.40 3.97 6.22
C TYR A 78 -3.29 3.71 5.20
N PHE A 79 -2.24 3.03 5.64
CA PHE A 79 -1.19 2.57 4.75
C PHE A 79 -0.63 1.20 5.16
N CYS A 80 0.06 0.57 4.22
CA CYS A 80 0.81 -0.65 4.46
C CYS A 80 2.12 -0.61 3.67
N LEU A 81 3.22 -0.98 4.30
CA LEU A 81 4.50 -1.19 3.62
C LEU A 81 4.54 -2.61 3.05
N VAL A 82 4.88 -2.74 1.77
CA VAL A 82 5.03 -4.03 1.09
C VAL A 82 6.42 -4.09 0.49
N ARG A 83 7.28 -4.94 1.04
CA ARG A 83 8.59 -5.21 0.44
C ARG A 83 8.40 -5.91 -0.90
N VAL A 84 9.06 -5.41 -1.94
CA VAL A 84 9.10 -6.06 -3.25
C VAL A 84 10.43 -6.76 -3.46
N ASP A 85 10.39 -7.79 -4.31
CA ASP A 85 11.58 -8.54 -4.72
C ASP A 85 12.45 -7.70 -5.68
N ASP A 86 13.74 -8.03 -5.74
CA ASP A 86 14.71 -7.31 -6.57
C ASP A 86 14.40 -7.43 -8.07
N SER A 87 13.75 -8.52 -8.48
CA SER A 87 13.29 -8.76 -9.85
C SER A 87 12.11 -7.89 -10.29
N ILE A 88 11.44 -7.20 -9.36
CA ILE A 88 10.28 -6.35 -9.68
C ILE A 88 10.75 -4.95 -10.04
N GLU A 89 10.40 -4.49 -11.24
CA GLU A 89 10.60 -3.10 -11.62
C GLU A 89 9.43 -2.25 -11.12
N LEU A 90 9.76 -1.29 -10.24
CA LEU A 90 8.81 -0.27 -9.79
C LEU A 90 8.76 0.84 -10.84
N VAL A 91 7.74 0.80 -11.69
CA VAL A 91 7.52 1.82 -12.72
C VAL A 91 6.74 2.96 -12.11
N THR A 92 7.41 4.07 -11.82
CA THR A 92 6.75 5.32 -11.43
C THR A 92 5.97 5.83 -12.63
N ARG A 93 4.63 5.77 -12.60
CA ARG A 93 3.84 6.61 -13.50
C ARG A 93 4.12 8.05 -13.10
N GLN A 94 4.76 8.80 -14.00
CA GLN A 94 4.78 10.26 -13.90
C GLN A 94 3.37 10.71 -14.24
N ASP A 95 2.60 11.07 -13.22
CA ASP A 95 1.36 11.80 -13.45
C ASP A 95 1.75 13.19 -13.99
N SER A 96 1.44 13.42 -15.26
CA SER A 96 1.62 14.70 -15.98
C SER A 96 0.64 15.76 -15.51
#